data_AF-A0A9E3MTH0-F1
#
_entry.id   AF-A0A9E3MTH0-F1
#
_cell.length_a   1.000
_cell.length_b   1.000
_cell.length_c   1.000
_cell.angle_alpha   90.00
_cell.angle_beta   90.00
_cell.angle_gamma   90.00
#
_symmetry.space_group_name_H-M   'P 1'
#
loop_
_entity.id
_entity.type
_entity.pdbx_description
1 polymer ?
#
loop_
_entity_poly.entity_id
_entity_poly.type
_entity_poly.pdbx_seq_one_letter_code
_entity_poly.pdbx_strand_id
1 'polypeptide(L)'
;MLPHLGSESALPGALGTRSNGTCVLTAVGGSVHNAWAGACPNLPHPLDTCTPFSGHLLNVLGQGMPDHPEDLTLGALRAGIDEGMQECGVHHAPRMLLNDASEAAPLFTNHAKGRRPRTRALGTVDEWVRELLLNGERNLPDLMRRPDLAGRVVVRLQAGDEQSQDLARRVDRKAGELLAEPADFVSYWGEVEPAMLGGG
;
A
#
# COMPACT_ATOMS: atom_id res chain seq x y z
N MET A 1 -0.74 23.31 20.18
CA MET A 1 0.72 23.22 19.94
C MET A 1 1.04 21.77 19.60
N LEU A 2 1.38 21.48 18.36
CA LEU A 2 1.95 20.19 17.96
C LEU A 2 3.46 20.23 18.23
N PRO A 3 4.08 19.14 18.72
CA PRO A 3 5.51 19.15 19.00
C PRO A 3 6.30 19.20 17.68
N HIS A 4 7.15 20.21 17.58
CA HIS A 4 8.11 20.37 16.49
C HIS A 4 9.11 19.20 16.52
N LEU A 5 9.19 18.44 15.42
CA LEU A 5 10.28 17.50 15.18
C LEU A 5 11.53 18.30 14.82
N GLY A 6 12.32 18.64 15.85
CA GLY A 6 13.67 19.16 15.69
C GLY A 6 14.60 18.08 15.15
N SER A 7 15.66 18.53 14.46
CA SER A 7 16.80 17.70 14.05
C SER A 7 17.41 17.00 15.26
N GLU A 8 17.57 15.68 15.14
CA GLU A 8 18.22 14.80 16.11
C GLU A 8 17.54 14.71 17.49
N SER A 9 16.53 13.86 17.59
CA SER A 9 16.17 13.24 18.87
C SER A 9 15.62 11.85 18.58
N ALA A 10 16.43 10.82 18.83
CA ALA A 10 15.93 9.45 18.89
C ALA A 10 14.79 9.42 19.91
N LEU A 11 13.58 9.11 19.44
CA LEU A 11 12.38 9.08 20.28
C LEU A 11 12.58 8.03 21.39
N PRO A 12 12.40 8.40 22.68
CA PRO A 12 12.54 7.46 23.78
C PRO A 12 11.26 6.65 23.92
N GLY A 13 11.31 5.42 23.42
CA GLY A 13 10.32 4.37 23.60
C GLY A 13 10.92 3.11 22.99
N ALA A 14 10.78 1.94 23.62
CA ALA A 14 11.45 0.72 23.16
C ALA A 14 11.04 0.39 21.71
N LEU A 15 11.85 0.82 20.76
CA LEU A 15 11.81 0.42 19.36
C LEU A 15 12.04 -1.09 19.37
N GLY A 16 11.00 -1.84 18.98
CA GLY A 16 10.97 -3.28 19.17
C GLY A 16 12.16 -4.00 18.53
N THR A 17 12.54 -5.14 19.09
CA THR A 17 13.49 -6.05 18.44
C THR A 17 12.87 -6.62 17.16
N ARG A 18 13.72 -7.12 16.23
CA ARG A 18 13.46 -7.50 14.81
C ARG A 18 12.27 -8.42 14.45
N SER A 19 11.32 -8.62 15.36
CA SER A 19 10.04 -9.30 15.14
C SER A 19 8.82 -8.59 15.76
N ASN A 20 9.02 -7.50 16.53
CA ASN A 20 8.01 -6.75 17.28
C ASN A 20 8.10 -5.24 17.00
N GLY A 21 8.41 -4.86 15.75
CA GLY A 21 8.55 -3.46 15.38
C GLY A 21 7.31 -2.60 15.65
N THR A 22 7.46 -1.29 15.52
CA THR A 22 6.37 -0.33 15.70
C THR A 22 5.84 0.11 14.34
N CYS A 23 4.51 0.20 14.23
CA CYS A 23 3.84 0.78 13.09
C CYS A 23 3.04 2.01 13.54
N VAL A 24 3.25 3.14 12.88
CA VAL A 24 2.46 4.36 13.06
C VAL A 24 1.64 4.59 11.80
N LEU A 25 0.32 4.53 11.94
CA LEU A 25 -0.64 4.82 10.86
C LEU A 25 -1.23 6.21 11.09
N THR A 26 -1.09 7.11 10.12
CA THR A 26 -1.52 8.51 10.24
C THR A 26 -2.54 8.89 9.17
N ALA A 27 -3.48 9.76 9.55
CA ALA A 27 -4.54 10.30 8.68
C ALA A 27 -4.06 11.29 7.61
N VAL A 28 -2.76 11.60 7.59
CA VAL A 28 -2.13 12.57 6.69
C VAL A 28 -0.84 11.98 6.11
N GLY A 29 -0.54 12.33 4.86
CA GLY A 29 0.68 11.98 4.15
C GLY A 29 1.28 13.16 3.38
N GLY A 30 2.55 13.05 2.99
CA GLY A 30 3.25 14.06 2.18
C GLY A 30 3.42 15.42 2.89
N SER A 31 3.16 16.50 2.16
CA SER A 31 3.22 17.90 2.64
C SER A 31 1.95 18.36 3.35
N VAL A 32 0.98 17.46 3.55
CA VAL A 32 -0.28 17.78 4.20
C VAL A 32 -0.12 17.66 5.71
N HIS A 33 -0.41 18.74 6.43
CA HIS A 33 -0.24 18.81 7.88
C HIS A 33 -1.56 18.68 8.66
N ASN A 34 -2.72 18.75 7.99
CA ASN A 34 -4.02 18.73 8.63
C ASN A 34 -4.87 17.54 8.14
N ALA A 35 -5.34 16.73 9.08
CA ALA A 35 -6.31 15.69 8.80
C ALA A 35 -7.71 16.30 8.64
N TRP A 36 -8.53 15.71 7.76
CA TRP A 36 -9.91 16.10 7.64
C TRP A 36 -10.70 15.74 8.90
N ALA A 37 -11.34 16.73 9.53
CA ALA A 37 -12.06 16.57 10.78
C ALA A 37 -13.58 16.36 10.62
N GLY A 38 -14.11 16.56 9.41
CA GLY A 38 -15.54 16.38 9.12
C GLY A 38 -15.95 14.91 9.00
N ALA A 39 -17.24 14.65 9.13
CA ALA A 39 -17.87 13.35 8.89
C ALA A 39 -17.62 12.83 7.46
N CYS A 40 -17.61 11.50 7.27
CA CYS A 40 -17.50 10.86 5.96
C CYS A 40 -18.83 10.18 5.58
N PRO A 41 -19.73 10.84 4.82
CA PRO A 41 -21.06 10.31 4.53
C PRO A 41 -21.06 9.07 3.62
N ASN A 42 -19.92 8.73 3.01
CA ASN A 42 -19.75 7.54 2.18
C ASN A 42 -19.57 6.25 2.98
N LEU A 43 -19.37 6.37 4.31
CA LEU A 43 -19.29 5.22 5.20
C LEU A 43 -20.68 4.77 5.67
N PRO A 44 -20.84 3.49 6.04
CA PRO A 44 -22.09 3.01 6.63
C PRO A 44 -22.29 3.58 8.03
N HIS A 45 -23.55 3.82 8.42
CA HIS A 45 -23.89 4.18 9.80
C HIS A 45 -23.45 3.08 10.79
N PRO A 46 -22.83 3.41 11.94
CA PRO A 46 -22.60 4.76 12.50
C PRO A 46 -21.27 5.42 12.14
N LEU A 47 -20.47 4.79 11.28
CA LEU A 47 -19.15 5.27 10.87
C LEU A 47 -19.23 6.50 9.97
N ASP A 48 -20.39 6.78 9.41
CA ASP A 48 -20.70 7.99 8.63
C ASP A 48 -20.43 9.29 9.40
N THR A 49 -20.51 9.25 10.73
CA THR A 49 -20.23 10.38 11.62
C THR A 49 -18.77 10.52 12.04
N CYS A 50 -17.92 9.52 11.77
CA CYS A 50 -16.50 9.53 12.12
C CYS A 50 -15.69 10.40 11.14
N THR A 51 -14.46 10.77 11.55
CA THR A 51 -13.51 11.34 10.59
C THR A 51 -13.18 10.30 9.52
N PRO A 52 -12.79 10.69 8.30
CA PRO A 52 -12.61 9.74 7.21
C PRO A 52 -11.60 8.65 7.58
N PHE A 53 -10.43 9.03 8.09
CA PHE A 53 -9.41 8.07 8.48
C PHE A 53 -9.90 7.07 9.55
N SER A 54 -10.48 7.56 10.65
CA SER A 54 -10.95 6.68 11.73
C SER A 54 -12.12 5.80 11.31
N GLY A 55 -13.05 6.36 10.53
CA GLY A 55 -14.20 5.64 10.01
C GLY A 55 -13.79 4.53 9.03
N HIS A 56 -12.90 4.81 8.08
CA HIS A 56 -12.39 3.80 7.15
C HIS A 56 -11.55 2.73 7.86
N LEU A 57 -10.71 3.13 8.83
CA LEU A 57 -9.97 2.18 9.67
C LEU A 57 -10.92 1.22 10.41
N LEU A 58 -11.94 1.74 11.09
CA LEU A 58 -12.93 0.92 11.79
C LEU A 58 -13.75 0.05 10.84
N ASN A 59 -14.05 0.57 9.64
CA ASN A 59 -14.79 -0.19 8.63
C ASN A 59 -13.97 -1.40 8.13
N VAL A 60 -12.68 -1.21 7.83
CA VAL A 60 -11.79 -2.30 7.39
C VAL A 60 -11.60 -3.32 8.51
N LEU A 61 -11.38 -2.87 9.75
CA LEU A 61 -11.25 -3.78 10.90
C LEU A 61 -12.54 -4.56 11.18
N GLY A 62 -13.72 -3.92 11.04
CA GLY A 62 -15.00 -4.54 11.33
C GLY A 62 -15.52 -5.48 10.24
N GLN A 63 -15.36 -5.09 8.97
CA GLN A 63 -15.88 -5.87 7.83
C GLN A 63 -14.85 -6.81 7.21
N GLY A 64 -13.56 -6.53 7.41
CA GLY A 64 -12.48 -7.20 6.68
C GLY A 64 -12.34 -6.70 5.24
N MET A 65 -11.42 -7.32 4.51
CA MET A 65 -11.15 -7.01 3.10
C MET A 65 -11.51 -8.23 2.24
N PRO A 66 -12.57 -8.16 1.41
CA PRO A 66 -13.03 -9.30 0.60
C PRO A 66 -11.99 -9.81 -0.40
N ASP A 67 -11.14 -8.92 -0.90
CA ASP A 67 -10.12 -9.24 -1.90
C ASP A 67 -8.78 -9.66 -1.28
N HIS A 68 -8.76 -9.77 0.05
CA HIS A 68 -7.64 -10.32 0.82
C HIS A 68 -8.10 -11.65 1.46
N PRO A 69 -7.58 -12.82 1.07
CA PRO A 69 -8.09 -14.09 1.60
C PRO A 69 -7.42 -14.54 2.90
N GLU A 70 -6.37 -13.86 3.34
CA GLU A 70 -5.66 -14.16 4.57
C GLU A 70 -6.04 -13.20 5.69
N ASP A 71 -5.41 -13.38 6.85
CA ASP A 71 -5.51 -12.46 7.97
C ASP A 71 -4.95 -11.09 7.56
N LEU A 72 -5.59 -10.01 8.03
CA LEU A 72 -5.19 -8.65 7.67
C LEU A 72 -3.80 -8.37 8.20
N THR A 73 -2.89 -8.12 7.27
CA THR A 73 -1.56 -7.61 7.56
C THR A 73 -1.57 -6.09 7.70
N LEU A 74 -0.48 -5.51 8.21
CA LEU A 74 -0.31 -4.04 8.26
C LEU A 74 -0.44 -3.39 6.88
N GLY A 75 0.17 -4.00 5.86
CA GLY A 75 0.08 -3.53 4.48
C GLY A 75 -1.36 -3.56 3.96
N ALA A 76 -2.05 -4.68 4.18
CA ALA A 76 -3.45 -4.85 3.78
C ALA A 76 -4.34 -3.79 4.46
N LEU A 77 -4.18 -3.58 5.77
CA LEU A 77 -4.95 -2.57 6.52
C LEU A 77 -4.75 -1.16 5.95
N ARG A 78 -3.50 -0.75 5.71
CA ARG A 78 -3.21 0.57 5.10
C ARG A 78 -3.89 0.71 3.75
N ALA A 79 -3.71 -0.29 2.89
CA ALA A 79 -4.17 -0.22 1.52
C ALA A 79 -5.71 -0.27 1.43
N GLY A 80 -6.40 -1.01 2.31
CA GLY A 80 -7.86 -0.96 2.41
C GLY A 80 -8.41 0.38 2.89
N ILE A 81 -7.69 1.07 3.79
CA ILE A 81 -8.05 2.43 4.22
C ILE A 81 -7.82 3.42 3.08
N ASP A 82 -6.68 3.34 2.40
CA ASP A 82 -6.35 4.20 1.26
C ASP A 82 -7.38 4.03 0.14
N GLU A 83 -7.74 2.79 -0.23
CA GLU A 83 -8.78 2.53 -1.23
C GLU A 83 -10.12 3.15 -0.84
N GLY A 84 -10.60 2.89 0.40
CA GLY A 84 -11.85 3.47 0.87
C GLY A 84 -11.84 4.99 0.89
N MET A 85 -10.71 5.61 1.26
CA MET A 85 -10.56 7.06 1.27
C MET A 85 -10.47 7.66 -0.14
N GLN A 86 -9.83 6.97 -1.10
CA GLN A 86 -9.77 7.38 -2.51
C GLN A 86 -11.13 7.31 -3.19
N GLU A 87 -11.93 6.27 -2.93
CA GLU A 87 -13.30 6.15 -3.45
C GLU A 87 -14.20 7.30 -2.98
N CYS A 88 -13.92 7.86 -1.80
CA CYS A 88 -14.63 9.04 -1.31
C CYS A 88 -14.26 10.34 -2.05
N GLY A 89 -13.09 10.40 -2.71
CA GLY A 89 -12.68 11.49 -3.60
C GLY A 89 -12.35 12.84 -2.95
N VAL A 90 -12.49 12.97 -1.63
CA VAL A 90 -12.36 14.27 -0.91
C VAL A 90 -11.24 14.25 0.14
N HIS A 91 -10.56 13.11 0.35
CA HIS A 91 -9.68 12.92 1.50
C HIS A 91 -8.24 12.60 1.08
N HIS A 92 -7.29 13.02 1.92
CA HIS A 92 -5.87 12.73 1.72
C HIS A 92 -5.55 11.28 2.04
N ALA A 93 -4.64 10.66 1.27
CA ALA A 93 -4.20 9.29 1.51
C ALA A 93 -3.53 9.15 2.89
N PRO A 94 -3.78 8.04 3.61
CA PRO A 94 -3.12 7.76 4.88
C PRO A 94 -1.64 7.47 4.66
N ARG A 95 -0.81 7.71 5.68
CA ARG A 95 0.62 7.31 5.68
C ARG A 95 0.85 6.22 6.73
N MET A 96 1.72 5.28 6.40
CA MET A 96 2.23 4.28 7.31
C MET A 96 3.73 4.48 7.48
N LEU A 97 4.18 4.53 8.73
CA LEU A 97 5.59 4.54 9.10
C LEU A 97 5.88 3.25 9.84
N LEU A 98 6.84 2.48 9.34
CA LEU A 98 7.28 1.24 9.94
C LEU A 98 8.66 1.44 10.54
N ASN A 99 8.84 1.00 11.78
CA ASN A 99 10.14 0.88 12.42
C ASN A 99 10.35 -0.55 12.86
N ASP A 100 11.19 -1.30 12.13
CA ASP A 100 11.44 -2.74 12.31
C ASP A 100 10.17 -3.63 12.24
N ALA A 101 9.04 -3.05 11.80
CA ALA A 101 7.80 -3.76 11.56
C ALA A 101 7.73 -4.21 10.09
N SER A 102 7.04 -5.31 9.83
CA SER A 102 6.84 -5.84 8.47
C SER A 102 5.39 -5.68 8.04
N GLU A 103 5.17 -5.21 6.82
CA GLU A 103 3.83 -5.16 6.21
C GLU A 103 3.21 -6.52 6.00
N ALA A 104 4.04 -7.56 5.90
CA ALA A 104 3.60 -8.94 5.79
C ALA A 104 3.23 -9.53 7.15
N ALA A 105 3.43 -8.80 8.26
CA ALA A 105 3.05 -9.27 9.58
C ALA A 105 1.52 -9.32 9.70
N PRO A 106 0.91 -10.50 9.91
CA PRO A 106 -0.52 -10.60 10.18
C PRO A 106 -0.80 -10.04 11.57
N LEU A 107 -1.79 -9.15 11.69
CA LEU A 107 -2.15 -8.53 12.96
C LEU A 107 -3.61 -8.73 13.34
N PHE A 108 -4.51 -8.78 12.37
CA PHE A 108 -5.95 -8.85 12.64
C PHE A 108 -6.60 -9.98 11.86
N THR A 109 -7.56 -10.65 12.48
CA THR A 109 -8.42 -11.59 11.75
C THR A 109 -9.17 -10.83 10.67
N ASN A 110 -9.09 -11.32 9.44
CA ASN A 110 -9.90 -10.78 8.37
C ASN A 110 -11.31 -11.35 8.44
N HIS A 111 -12.29 -10.53 8.83
CA HIS A 111 -13.69 -10.96 8.91
C HIS A 111 -14.34 -11.24 7.56
N ALA A 112 -13.68 -10.88 6.45
CA ALA A 112 -14.09 -11.25 5.10
C ALA A 112 -13.41 -12.53 4.60
N LYS A 113 -12.55 -13.17 5.40
CA LYS A 113 -11.86 -14.42 5.05
C LYS A 113 -12.85 -15.50 4.62
N GLY A 114 -12.55 -16.18 3.51
CA GLY A 114 -13.39 -17.23 2.94
C GLY A 114 -14.59 -16.71 2.13
N ARG A 115 -14.82 -15.39 2.06
CA ARG A 115 -15.72 -14.83 1.04
C ARG A 115 -15.05 -14.96 -0.32
N ARG A 116 -15.85 -15.21 -1.35
CA ARG A 116 -15.34 -15.27 -2.72
C ARG A 116 -14.75 -13.90 -3.08
N PRO A 117 -13.46 -13.80 -3.42
CA PRO A 117 -12.88 -12.53 -3.86
C PRO A 117 -13.65 -12.01 -5.06
N ARG A 118 -13.78 -10.69 -5.20
CA ARG A 118 -14.22 -10.13 -6.47
C ARG A 118 -13.10 -10.41 -7.47
N THR A 119 -13.35 -11.31 -8.42
CA THR A 119 -12.48 -11.45 -9.58
C THR A 119 -12.54 -10.15 -10.37
N ARG A 120 -11.55 -9.29 -10.15
CA ARG A 120 -11.33 -8.05 -10.90
C ARG A 120 -10.27 -8.36 -11.96
N ALA A 121 -10.61 -8.16 -13.23
CA ALA A 121 -9.62 -8.21 -14.28
C ALA A 121 -8.75 -6.95 -14.17
N LEU A 122 -7.54 -7.09 -13.64
CA LEU A 122 -6.60 -5.98 -13.49
C LEU A 122 -6.00 -5.64 -14.86
N GLY A 123 -6.48 -4.57 -15.47
CA GLY A 123 -6.13 -4.19 -16.84
C GLY A 123 -5.10 -3.07 -16.90
N THR A 124 -5.13 -2.17 -15.92
CA THR A 124 -4.41 -0.89 -15.92
C THR A 124 -3.23 -0.86 -14.94
N VAL A 125 -2.31 0.08 -15.14
CA VAL A 125 -1.15 0.28 -14.25
C VAL A 125 -1.60 0.58 -12.82
N ASP A 126 -2.52 1.52 -12.63
CA ASP A 126 -2.97 1.92 -11.29
C ASP A 126 -3.71 0.79 -10.56
N GLU A 127 -4.45 -0.06 -11.28
CA GLU A 127 -5.06 -1.26 -10.70
C GLU A 127 -4.01 -2.24 -10.17
N TRP A 128 -2.92 -2.46 -10.92
CA TRP A 128 -1.83 -3.32 -10.48
C TRP A 128 -0.98 -2.72 -9.36
N VAL A 129 -0.77 -1.41 -9.36
CA VAL A 129 -0.13 -0.71 -8.24
C VAL A 129 -0.94 -0.93 -6.97
N ARG A 130 -2.27 -0.71 -7.03
CA ARG A 130 -3.16 -0.98 -5.89
C ARG A 130 -3.08 -2.43 -5.45
N GLU A 131 -3.18 -3.37 -6.40
CA GLU A 131 -3.11 -4.80 -6.12
C GLU A 131 -1.83 -5.18 -5.38
N LEU A 132 -0.68 -4.71 -5.84
CA LEU A 132 0.61 -5.02 -5.21
C LEU A 132 0.78 -4.36 -3.84
N LEU A 133 0.17 -3.18 -3.62
CA LEU A 133 0.16 -2.55 -2.29
C LEU A 133 -0.77 -3.28 -1.32
N LEU A 134 -1.89 -3.85 -1.80
CA LEU A 134 -2.88 -4.59 -1.01
C LEU A 134 -2.40 -6.01 -0.65
N ASN A 135 -1.88 -6.72 -1.65
CA ASN A 135 -1.61 -8.16 -1.58
C ASN A 135 -0.11 -8.49 -1.68
N GLY A 136 0.75 -7.46 -1.70
CA GLY A 136 2.19 -7.62 -1.81
C GLY A 136 2.59 -8.28 -3.14
N GLU A 137 3.63 -9.10 -3.07
CA GLU A 137 4.21 -9.79 -4.24
C GLU A 137 3.45 -11.07 -4.62
N ARG A 138 2.30 -11.35 -4.00
CA ARG A 138 1.58 -12.61 -4.21
C ARG A 138 1.14 -12.80 -5.65
N ASN A 139 0.63 -11.73 -6.26
CA ASN A 139 0.12 -11.75 -7.63
C ASN A 139 1.17 -11.30 -8.65
N LEU A 140 2.43 -11.25 -8.24
CA LEU A 140 3.55 -10.93 -9.11
C LEU A 140 3.67 -11.89 -10.30
N PRO A 141 3.51 -13.22 -10.16
CA PRO A 141 3.56 -14.13 -11.30
C PRO A 141 2.52 -13.82 -12.38
N ASP A 142 1.32 -13.35 -11.98
CA ASP A 142 0.27 -12.98 -12.93
C ASP A 142 0.58 -11.66 -13.64
N LEU A 143 1.15 -10.68 -12.92
CA LEU A 143 1.64 -9.43 -13.53
C LEU A 143 2.77 -9.71 -14.54
N MET A 144 3.70 -10.59 -14.20
CA MET A 144 4.87 -10.93 -15.03
C MET A 144 4.51 -11.65 -16.34
N ARG A 145 3.27 -12.15 -16.49
CA ARG A 145 2.76 -12.61 -17.80
C ARG A 145 2.57 -11.47 -18.81
N ARG A 146 2.64 -10.22 -18.35
CA ARG A 146 2.58 -9.00 -19.19
C ARG A 146 3.81 -8.12 -18.88
N PRO A 147 4.99 -8.46 -19.42
CA PRO A 147 6.26 -7.85 -19.00
C PRO A 147 6.31 -6.32 -19.19
N ASP A 148 5.71 -5.82 -20.28
CA ASP A 148 5.56 -4.39 -20.58
C ASP A 148 4.70 -3.65 -19.54
N LEU A 149 3.62 -4.29 -19.08
CA LEU A 149 2.78 -3.74 -18.02
C LEU A 149 3.52 -3.78 -16.69
N ALA A 150 4.23 -4.88 -16.40
CA ALA A 150 5.02 -5.04 -15.19
C ALA A 150 6.07 -3.92 -15.06
N GLY A 151 6.78 -3.60 -16.15
CA GLY A 151 7.75 -2.50 -16.17
C GLY A 151 7.09 -1.15 -15.87
N ARG A 152 5.96 -0.84 -16.51
CA ARG A 152 5.19 0.40 -16.25
C ARG A 152 4.67 0.50 -14.82
N VAL A 153 4.28 -0.62 -14.21
CA VAL A 153 3.88 -0.69 -12.80
C VAL A 153 5.07 -0.39 -11.88
N VAL A 154 6.25 -0.93 -12.16
CA VAL A 154 7.47 -0.64 -11.40
C VAL A 154 7.83 0.84 -11.48
N VAL A 155 7.79 1.44 -12.67
CA VAL A 155 8.03 2.89 -12.85
C VAL A 155 7.03 3.70 -12.03
N ARG A 156 5.74 3.34 -12.08
CA ARG A 156 4.69 4.03 -11.33
C ARG A 156 4.89 3.93 -9.82
N LEU A 157 5.35 2.79 -9.31
CA LEU A 157 5.70 2.56 -7.91
C LEU A 157 6.96 3.35 -7.50
N GLN A 158 7.98 3.44 -8.37
CA GLN A 158 9.19 4.23 -8.11
C GLN A 158 8.89 5.72 -7.95
N ALA A 159 7.90 6.25 -8.66
CA ALA A 159 7.44 7.63 -8.51
C ALA A 159 6.57 7.87 -7.26
N GLY A 160 6.28 6.83 -6.49
CA GLY A 160 5.44 6.90 -5.30
C GLY A 160 6.18 7.30 -4.02
N ASP A 161 5.53 7.04 -2.88
CA ASP A 161 6.13 7.20 -1.55
C ASP A 161 7.26 6.18 -1.31
N GLU A 162 8.00 6.35 -0.21
CA GLU A 162 9.13 5.48 0.17
C GLU A 162 8.76 3.98 0.18
N GLN A 163 7.53 3.67 0.57
CA GLN A 163 6.99 2.31 0.58
C GLN A 163 6.73 1.76 -0.83
N SER A 164 6.15 2.58 -1.72
CA SER A 164 5.98 2.23 -3.14
C SER A 164 7.34 2.00 -3.79
N GLN A 165 8.33 2.84 -3.46
CA GLN A 165 9.70 2.68 -3.92
C GLN A 165 10.35 1.39 -3.39
N ASP A 166 10.14 1.04 -2.13
CA ASP A 166 10.59 -0.23 -1.55
C ASP A 166 9.97 -1.44 -2.23
N LEU A 167 8.66 -1.40 -2.50
CA LEU A 167 7.97 -2.44 -3.24
C LEU A 167 8.49 -2.54 -4.67
N ALA A 168 8.72 -1.41 -5.36
CA ALA A 168 9.32 -1.39 -6.68
C ALA A 168 10.68 -2.10 -6.69
N ARG A 169 11.56 -1.85 -5.71
CA ARG A 169 12.86 -2.52 -5.57
C ARG A 169 12.74 -4.03 -5.36
N ARG A 170 11.72 -4.49 -4.65
CA ARG A 170 11.50 -5.94 -4.44
C ARG A 170 10.93 -6.61 -5.69
N VAL A 171 9.99 -5.96 -6.36
CA VAL A 171 9.43 -6.42 -7.63
C VAL A 171 10.52 -6.54 -8.69
N ASP A 172 11.35 -5.49 -8.84
CA ASP A 172 12.43 -5.47 -9.83
C ASP A 172 13.45 -6.58 -9.61
N ARG A 173 13.84 -6.82 -8.35
CA ARG A 173 14.73 -7.94 -7.98
C ARG A 173 14.15 -9.30 -8.38
N LYS A 174 12.83 -9.48 -8.25
CA LYS A 174 12.13 -10.72 -8.60
C LYS A 174 11.85 -10.86 -10.09
N ALA A 175 11.89 -9.77 -10.86
CA ALA A 175 11.68 -9.81 -12.30
C ALA A 175 12.70 -10.72 -12.99
N GLY A 176 13.96 -10.70 -12.56
CA GLY A 176 15.01 -11.60 -13.08
C GLY A 176 14.78 -13.08 -12.81
N GLU A 177 13.99 -13.43 -11.80
CA GLU A 177 13.62 -14.83 -11.50
C GLU A 177 12.34 -15.25 -12.22
N LEU A 178 11.40 -14.32 -12.40
CA LEU A 178 10.06 -14.59 -12.94
C LEU A 178 9.96 -14.43 -14.46
N LEU A 179 10.84 -13.64 -15.08
CA LEU A 179 10.93 -13.45 -16.53
C LEU A 179 12.08 -14.31 -17.07
N ALA A 180 11.81 -15.61 -17.24
CA ALA A 180 12.81 -16.57 -17.69
C ALA A 180 13.26 -16.37 -19.14
N GLU A 181 12.38 -15.85 -20.00
CA GLU A 181 12.67 -15.59 -21.40
C GLU A 181 13.38 -14.24 -21.58
N PRO A 182 14.55 -14.19 -22.25
CA PRO A 182 15.28 -12.94 -22.47
C PRO A 182 14.45 -11.85 -23.15
N ALA A 183 13.55 -12.21 -24.06
CA ALA A 183 12.69 -11.26 -24.76
C ALA A 183 11.66 -10.59 -23.83
N ASP A 184 11.15 -11.33 -22.85
CA ASP A 184 10.22 -10.81 -21.86
C ASP A 184 10.94 -9.88 -20.89
N PHE A 185 12.15 -10.25 -20.46
CA PHE A 185 12.99 -9.38 -19.63
C PHE A 185 13.36 -8.07 -20.35
N VAL A 186 13.70 -8.13 -21.64
CA VAL A 186 13.96 -6.91 -22.44
C VAL A 186 12.71 -6.03 -22.54
N SER A 187 11.53 -6.63 -22.72
CA SER A 187 10.26 -5.87 -22.80
C SER A 187 9.92 -5.19 -21.47
N TYR A 188 10.18 -5.86 -20.35
CA TYR A 188 10.09 -5.27 -19.01
C TYR A 188 11.11 -4.14 -18.80
N TRP A 189 12.39 -4.41 -19.09
CA TRP A 189 13.48 -3.48 -18.85
C TRP A 189 13.40 -2.24 -19.73
N GLY A 190 12.89 -2.37 -20.95
CA GLY A 190 12.68 -1.24 -21.87
C GLY A 190 11.72 -0.18 -21.33
N GLU A 191 10.83 -0.53 -20.40
CA GLU A 191 9.97 0.43 -19.69
C GLU A 191 10.66 1.02 -18.45
N VAL A 192 11.47 0.22 -17.74
CA VAL A 192 12.11 0.61 -16.47
C VAL A 192 13.37 1.45 -16.68
N GLU A 193 14.23 1.07 -17.61
CA GLU A 193 15.53 1.71 -17.88
C GLU A 193 15.42 3.22 -18.17
N PRO A 194 14.49 3.69 -19.04
CA PRO A 194 14.37 5.13 -19.31
C PRO A 194 13.97 5.92 -18.06
N ALA A 195 13.16 5.35 -17.17
CA ALA A 195 12.77 6.00 -15.93
C ALA A 195 13.93 6.07 -14.91
N MET A 196 14.83 5.09 -14.92
CA MET A 196 16.00 5.07 -14.03
C MET A 196 17.14 5.97 -14.51
N LEU A 197 17.33 6.10 -15.83
CA LEU A 197 18.39 6.90 -16.44
C LEU A 197 17.95 8.33 -16.81
N GLY A 198 16.65 8.58 -16.90
CA GLY A 198 16.05 9.82 -17.40
C GLY A 198 15.38 10.68 -16.32
N GLY A 199 15.86 10.66 -15.08
CA GLY A 199 15.51 11.68 -14.09
C GLY A 199 16.03 13.06 -14.51
N GLY A 200 15.28 13.75 -15.37
CA GLY A 200 15.48 15.13 -15.80
C GLY A 200 14.27 15.99 -15.48
#